data_AF-A0A4S8NI45-F1
#
_entry.id   AF-A0A4S8NI45-F1
#
_cell.length_a   1.000
_cell.length_b   1.000
_cell.length_c   1.000
_cell.angle_alpha   90.00
_cell.angle_beta   90.00
_cell.angle_gamma   90.00
#
_symmetry.space_group_name_H-M   'P 1'
#
loop_
_entity.id
_entity.type
_entity.pdbx_description
1 polymer ?
#
loop_
_entity_poly.entity_id
_entity_poly.type
_entity_poly.pdbx_seq_one_letter_code
_entity_poly.pdbx_strand_id
1 'polypeptide(L)'
;MSPDRTDRRPARHLWPILGLLAGSVGAIGVSVLTPAGASSPQQALAERPIIVGVEGDAANGFGIDHADGTSLYPPTDSEAIAECGEYDTRAQRIRCRVEVRTWYRDLGDLQRSLAWVRANE
;
A
#
# COMPACT_ATOMS: atom_id res chain seq x y z
N MET A 1 17.50 -48.27 -18.79
CA MET A 1 16.04 -48.06 -18.89
C MET A 1 15.79 -46.56 -18.80
N SER A 2 15.75 -45.86 -19.94
CA SER A 2 15.31 -44.47 -20.02
C SER A 2 13.78 -44.40 -19.96
N PRO A 3 13.24 -43.28 -19.48
CA PRO A 3 12.33 -42.56 -20.36
C PRO A 3 12.73 -41.10 -20.60
N ASP A 4 12.67 -40.80 -21.88
CA ASP A 4 12.51 -39.53 -22.58
C ASP A 4 11.87 -38.39 -21.77
N ARG A 5 12.58 -37.26 -21.65
CA ARG A 5 12.00 -35.96 -21.26
C ARG A 5 12.37 -34.95 -22.35
N THR A 6 11.46 -34.88 -23.32
CA THR A 6 11.39 -33.87 -24.36
C THR A 6 11.40 -32.45 -23.79
N ASP A 7 12.44 -31.72 -24.20
CA ASP A 7 12.47 -30.36 -24.71
C ASP A 7 11.34 -29.40 -24.26
N ARG A 8 11.66 -28.49 -23.34
CA ARG A 8 10.98 -27.20 -23.20
C ARG A 8 12.01 -26.09 -23.17
N ARG A 9 12.37 -25.60 -24.35
CA ARG A 9 13.19 -24.38 -24.51
C ARG A 9 12.39 -23.15 -24.08
N PRO A 10 12.93 -22.25 -23.26
CA PRO A 10 12.32 -20.94 -23.04
C PRO A 10 12.47 -20.09 -24.30
N ALA A 11 11.33 -19.57 -24.79
CA ALA A 11 11.25 -18.68 -25.93
C ALA A 11 12.07 -17.41 -25.67
N ARG A 12 13.17 -17.28 -26.41
CA ARG A 12 13.95 -16.05 -26.57
C ARG A 12 13.14 -15.09 -27.43
N HIS A 13 12.33 -14.22 -26.82
CA HIS A 13 11.73 -13.10 -27.53
C HIS A 13 12.76 -11.97 -27.66
N LEU A 14 13.32 -11.94 -28.86
CA LEU A 14 14.20 -10.95 -29.45
C LEU A 14 13.51 -9.58 -29.44
N TRP A 15 14.05 -8.62 -28.70
CA TRP A 15 13.70 -7.21 -28.87
C TRP A 15 14.66 -6.63 -29.92
N PRO A 16 14.21 -6.26 -31.13
CA PRO A 16 15.12 -5.72 -32.13
C PRO A 16 15.55 -4.31 -31.77
N ILE A 17 16.87 -4.10 -31.74
CA ILE A 17 17.50 -2.79 -31.89
C ILE A 17 17.45 -2.44 -33.38
N LEU A 18 16.66 -1.42 -33.72
CA LEU A 18 16.63 -0.75 -35.03
C LEU A 18 16.02 0.63 -34.77
N GLY A 19 16.57 1.79 -35.11
CA GLY A 19 17.76 2.21 -35.82
C GLY A 19 17.55 3.69 -36.20
N LEU A 20 18.63 4.47 -36.15
CA LEU A 20 18.90 5.71 -36.91
C LEU A 20 17.91 6.91 -36.93
N LEU A 21 18.38 8.01 -36.34
CA LEU A 21 18.54 9.36 -36.93
C LEU A 21 17.80 9.69 -38.24
N ALA A 22 16.97 10.74 -38.20
CA ALA A 22 16.83 11.72 -39.29
C ALA A 22 16.18 13.01 -38.76
N GLY A 23 16.90 14.13 -38.81
CA GLY A 23 16.30 15.46 -38.64
C GLY A 23 15.53 15.88 -39.88
N SER A 24 14.54 16.76 -39.73
CA SER A 24 14.15 17.79 -40.72
C SER A 24 13.07 18.71 -40.15
N VAL A 25 13.37 19.99 -40.25
CA VAL A 25 12.56 21.21 -40.18
C VAL A 25 11.15 21.09 -40.78
N GLY A 26 10.18 21.72 -40.12
CA GLY A 26 9.14 22.52 -40.78
C GLY A 26 7.77 21.87 -40.99
N ALA A 27 6.76 22.36 -40.25
CA ALA A 27 5.53 22.93 -40.80
C ALA A 27 4.56 23.27 -39.67
N ILE A 28 4.15 24.54 -39.63
CA ILE A 28 3.10 25.09 -38.78
C ILE A 28 1.78 24.41 -39.17
N GLY A 29 1.26 23.53 -38.32
CA GLY A 29 -0.09 23.02 -38.38
C GLY A 29 -0.82 23.44 -37.11
N VAL A 30 -1.70 24.45 -37.21
CA VAL A 30 -2.63 24.81 -36.13
C VAL A 30 -3.68 23.71 -36.07
N SER A 31 -3.38 22.66 -35.31
CA SER A 31 -4.36 21.67 -34.88
C SER A 31 -5.12 22.27 -33.71
N VAL A 32 -6.38 22.61 -33.93
CA VAL A 32 -7.32 23.01 -32.88
C VAL A 32 -7.61 21.77 -32.03
N LEU A 33 -6.74 21.51 -31.06
CA LEU A 33 -6.96 20.50 -30.04
C LEU A 33 -8.11 21.00 -29.17
N THR A 34 -9.26 20.37 -29.32
CA THR A 34 -10.27 20.31 -28.28
C THR A 34 -9.56 19.91 -26.98
N PRO A 35 -9.77 20.61 -25.85
CA PRO A 35 -9.27 20.10 -24.59
C PRO A 35 -10.05 18.81 -24.32
N ALA A 36 -9.43 17.67 -24.64
CA ALA A 36 -9.72 16.42 -23.99
C ALA A 36 -9.70 16.73 -22.50
N GLY A 37 -10.84 16.54 -21.83
CA GLY A 37 -11.02 16.91 -20.44
C GLY A 37 -9.80 16.48 -19.65
N ALA A 38 -9.02 17.47 -19.20
CA ALA A 38 -7.97 17.25 -18.25
C ALA A 38 -8.67 16.65 -17.03
N SER A 39 -8.51 15.36 -16.81
CA SER A 39 -8.76 14.78 -15.50
C SER A 39 -7.80 15.52 -14.57
N SER A 40 -8.31 16.53 -13.87
CA SER A 40 -7.54 17.25 -12.87
C SER A 40 -6.89 16.22 -11.95
N PRO A 41 -5.58 16.31 -11.66
CA PRO A 41 -4.91 15.38 -10.75
C PRO A 41 -5.32 15.61 -9.29
N GLN A 42 -6.47 16.25 -9.03
CA GLN A 42 -7.22 16.06 -7.80
C GLN A 42 -7.86 14.67 -7.83
N GLN A 43 -7.06 13.62 -7.64
CA GLN A 43 -7.50 12.63 -6.67
C GLN A 43 -7.82 13.43 -5.42
N ALA A 44 -9.11 13.61 -5.12
CA ALA A 44 -9.51 14.11 -3.82
C ALA A 44 -8.79 13.21 -2.82
N LEU A 45 -7.77 13.74 -2.16
CA LEU A 45 -7.27 13.16 -0.93
C LEU A 45 -8.51 13.11 -0.06
N ALA A 46 -9.17 11.94 0.01
CA ALA A 46 -10.19 11.71 1.01
C ALA A 46 -9.56 12.19 2.31
N GLU A 47 -10.20 13.17 2.94
CA GLU A 47 -9.63 13.84 4.11
C GLU A 47 -9.22 12.75 5.10
N ARG A 48 -7.92 12.68 5.42
CA ARG A 48 -7.42 11.61 6.27
C ARG A 48 -8.15 11.75 7.61
N PRO A 49 -8.80 10.70 8.10
CA PRO A 49 -9.59 10.82 9.31
C PRO A 49 -8.67 11.19 10.47
N ILE A 50 -9.07 12.20 11.24
CA ILE A 50 -8.28 12.74 12.35
C ILE A 50 -8.53 11.87 13.58
N ILE A 51 -7.53 11.15 14.05
CA ILE A 51 -7.62 10.34 15.26
C ILE A 51 -7.58 11.27 16.48
N VAL A 52 -8.59 11.16 17.34
CA VAL A 52 -8.71 11.94 18.58
C VAL A 52 -8.63 11.05 19.82
N GLY A 53 -8.81 9.74 19.67
CA GLY A 53 -8.81 8.76 20.75
C GLY A 53 -8.18 7.44 20.32
N VAL A 54 -7.41 6.84 21.24
CA VAL A 54 -6.98 5.45 21.15
C VAL A 54 -7.07 4.83 22.54
N GLU A 55 -7.81 3.73 22.66
CA GLU A 55 -8.01 2.99 23.91
C GLU A 55 -7.74 1.50 23.74
N GLY A 56 -7.62 0.77 24.85
CA GLY A 56 -7.32 -0.66 24.84
C GLY A 56 -5.82 -0.96 24.68
N ASP A 57 -5.52 -2.19 24.26
CA ASP A 57 -4.16 -2.72 24.10
C ASP A 57 -4.09 -3.84 23.06
N ALA A 58 -2.88 -4.27 22.71
CA ALA A 58 -2.68 -5.27 21.65
C ALA A 58 -3.29 -6.65 21.98
N ALA A 59 -3.37 -7.02 23.26
CA ALA A 59 -3.86 -8.32 23.68
C ALA A 59 -5.40 -8.38 23.71
N ASN A 60 -6.03 -7.28 24.15
CA ASN A 60 -7.48 -7.18 24.33
C ASN A 60 -8.20 -6.49 23.15
N GLY A 61 -7.44 -5.88 22.24
CA GLY A 61 -7.96 -5.07 21.14
C GLY A 61 -7.83 -3.59 21.42
N PHE A 62 -7.63 -2.81 20.36
CA PHE A 62 -7.65 -1.35 20.41
C PHE A 62 -9.00 -0.81 19.91
N GLY A 63 -9.42 0.33 20.46
CA GLY A 63 -10.42 1.21 19.89
C GLY A 63 -9.76 2.49 19.37
N ILE A 64 -10.14 2.96 18.18
CA ILE A 64 -9.60 4.17 17.56
C ILE A 64 -10.77 5.10 17.23
N ASP A 65 -10.83 6.27 17.88
CA ASP A 65 -11.88 7.26 17.67
C ASP A 65 -11.40 8.39 16.77
N HIS A 66 -12.27 8.82 15.86
CA HIS A 66 -12.00 9.89 14.92
C HIS A 66 -12.83 11.15 15.23
N ALA A 67 -12.33 12.31 14.78
CA ALA A 67 -12.97 13.60 15.00
C ALA A 67 -14.36 13.74 14.35
N ASP A 68 -14.66 12.92 13.34
CA ASP A 68 -15.98 12.86 12.69
C ASP A 68 -17.01 12.04 13.49
N GLY A 69 -16.61 11.51 14.65
CA GLY A 69 -17.44 10.70 15.53
C GLY A 69 -17.48 9.21 15.17
N THR A 70 -16.73 8.77 14.15
CA THR A 70 -16.60 7.34 13.84
C THR A 70 -15.52 6.66 14.67
N SER A 71 -15.66 5.35 14.88
CA SER A 71 -14.66 4.53 15.57
C SER A 71 -14.28 3.30 14.74
N LEU A 72 -13.02 2.89 14.84
CA LEU A 72 -12.47 1.68 14.24
C LEU A 72 -12.00 0.73 15.34
N TYR A 73 -12.37 -0.54 15.23
CA TYR A 73 -11.99 -1.61 16.13
C TYR A 73 -11.20 -2.66 15.36
N PRO A 74 -9.87 -2.51 15.26
CA PRO A 74 -9.03 -3.54 14.66
C PRO A 74 -9.16 -4.89 15.38
N PRO A 75 -8.77 -5.98 14.72
CA PRO A 75 -8.60 -7.27 15.40
C PRO A 75 -7.63 -7.15 16.58
N THR A 76 -7.54 -8.20 17.39
CA THR A 76 -6.47 -8.36 18.37
C THR A 76 -5.14 -8.75 17.70
N ASP A 77 -4.01 -8.55 18.38
CA ASP A 77 -2.70 -9.02 17.88
C ASP A 77 -2.70 -10.52 17.63
N SER A 78 -3.36 -11.32 18.47
CA SER A 78 -3.49 -12.77 18.26
C SER A 78 -4.23 -13.12 16.97
N GLU A 79 -5.33 -12.42 16.67
CA GLU A 79 -6.11 -12.64 15.45
C GLU A 79 -5.31 -12.18 14.21
N ALA A 80 -4.71 -10.99 14.25
CA ALA A 80 -3.91 -10.47 13.14
C ALA A 80 -2.67 -11.34 12.85
N ILE A 81 -2.02 -11.88 13.88
CA ILE A 81 -0.88 -12.80 13.72
C ILE A 81 -1.31 -14.16 13.19
N ALA A 82 -2.51 -14.64 13.55
CA ALA A 82 -3.05 -15.89 13.03
C ALA A 82 -3.24 -15.82 11.51
N GLU A 83 -3.77 -14.71 10.99
CA GLU A 83 -3.93 -14.47 9.54
C GLU A 83 -2.59 -14.50 8.77
N CYS A 84 -1.48 -14.13 9.42
CA CYS A 84 -0.16 -14.25 8.80
C CYS A 84 0.23 -15.70 8.48
N GLY A 85 -0.46 -16.69 9.05
CA GLY A 85 -0.30 -18.12 8.75
C GLY A 85 -0.81 -18.53 7.36
N GLU A 86 -1.58 -17.70 6.68
CA GLU A 86 -2.20 -18.05 5.41
C GLU A 86 -1.31 -17.77 4.19
N TYR A 87 -0.25 -16.97 4.34
CA TYR A 87 0.65 -16.65 3.23
C TYR A 87 1.51 -17.84 2.78
N ASP A 88 1.64 -18.07 1.47
CA ASP A 88 2.37 -19.24 0.93
C ASP A 88 3.85 -19.28 1.32
N THR A 89 4.55 -18.14 1.23
CA THR A 89 6.01 -18.12 1.40
C THR A 89 6.42 -17.70 2.81
N ARG A 90 7.54 -18.26 3.29
CA ARG A 90 8.14 -17.86 4.58
C ARG A 90 8.42 -16.35 4.65
N ALA A 91 8.86 -15.74 3.54
CA ALA A 91 9.15 -14.32 3.48
C ALA A 91 7.90 -13.45 3.71
N GLN A 92 6.76 -13.82 3.09
CA GLN A 92 5.49 -13.13 3.28
C GLN A 92 5.00 -13.26 4.73
N ARG A 93 5.07 -14.45 5.33
CA ARG A 93 4.67 -14.68 6.73
C ARG A 93 5.48 -13.80 7.69
N ILE A 94 6.80 -13.71 7.50
CA ILE A 94 7.67 -12.85 8.31
C ILE A 94 7.30 -11.39 8.13
N ARG A 95 7.11 -10.93 6.89
CA ARG A 95 6.71 -9.55 6.60
C ARG A 95 5.40 -9.20 7.31
N CYS A 96 4.36 -10.02 7.14
CA CYS A 96 3.08 -9.82 7.80
C CYS A 96 3.23 -9.70 9.32
N ARG A 97 3.98 -10.61 9.96
CA ARG A 97 4.19 -10.55 11.41
C ARG A 97 4.90 -9.27 11.85
N VAL A 98 5.88 -8.81 11.09
CA VAL A 98 6.59 -7.55 11.38
C VAL A 98 5.67 -6.35 11.22
N GLU A 99 4.88 -6.32 10.14
CA GLU A 99 3.89 -5.25 9.91
C GLU A 99 2.87 -5.20 11.03
N VAL A 100 2.28 -6.34 11.41
CA VAL A 100 1.34 -6.45 12.52
C VAL A 100 1.94 -5.94 13.83
N ARG A 101 3.13 -6.44 14.20
CA ARG A 101 3.80 -6.04 15.46
C ARG A 101 4.16 -4.57 15.48
N THR A 102 4.59 -4.02 14.35
CA THR A 102 4.92 -2.60 14.23
C THR A 102 3.66 -1.76 14.40
N TRP A 103 2.58 -2.13 13.73
CA TRP A 103 1.33 -1.40 13.77
C TRP A 103 0.72 -1.33 15.17
N TYR A 104 0.65 -2.45 15.92
CA TYR A 104 0.16 -2.43 17.31
C TYR A 104 1.08 -1.66 18.26
N ARG A 105 2.41 -1.71 18.05
CA ARG A 105 3.35 -0.89 18.83
C ARG A 105 3.08 0.59 18.59
N ASP A 106 2.92 0.99 17.32
CA ASP A 106 2.67 2.38 16.94
C ASP A 106 1.33 2.90 17.47
N LEU A 107 0.29 2.05 17.55
CA LEU A 107 -0.96 2.40 18.22
C LEU A 107 -0.76 2.68 19.71
N GLY A 108 0.00 1.86 20.42
CA GLY A 108 0.34 2.12 21.81
C GLY A 108 1.14 3.42 21.99
N ASP A 109 2.06 3.71 21.06
CA ASP A 109 2.82 4.97 21.04
C ASP A 109 1.89 6.18 20.83
N LEU A 110 0.93 6.08 19.89
CA LEU A 110 -0.07 7.11 19.62
C LEU A 110 -0.97 7.35 20.83
N GLN A 111 -1.48 6.27 21.46
CA GLN A 111 -2.28 6.34 22.68
C GLN A 111 -1.56 7.14 23.77
N ARG A 112 -0.28 6.83 24.03
CA ARG A 112 0.52 7.54 25.05
C ARG A 112 0.76 9.00 24.67
N SER A 113 0.98 9.27 23.38
CA SER A 113 1.17 10.64 22.89
C SER A 113 -0.08 11.49 23.08
N LEU A 114 -1.26 10.96 22.74
CA LEU A 114 -2.54 11.63 22.97
C LEU A 114 -2.83 11.81 24.46
N ALA A 115 -2.56 10.81 25.29
CA ALA A 115 -2.71 10.90 26.74
C ALA A 115 -1.82 12.00 27.34
N TRP A 116 -0.58 12.13 26.87
CA TRP A 116 0.32 13.20 27.28
C TRP A 116 -0.23 14.58 26.92
N VAL A 117 -0.68 14.78 25.68
CA VAL A 117 -1.28 16.05 25.25
C VAL A 117 -2.45 16.42 26.17
N ARG A 118 -3.35 15.48 26.47
CA ARG A 118 -4.52 15.73 27.33
C ARG A 118 -4.19 16.04 28.79
N ALA A 119 -3.06 15.55 29.28
CA ALA A 119 -2.60 15.83 30.64
C ALA A 119 -1.88 17.19 30.75
N ASN A 120 -1.58 17.82 29.61
CA ASN A 120 -0.73 19.00 29.50
C ASN A 120 -1.36 20.16 28.70
N GLU A 121 -2.66 20.06 28.42
CA GLU A 121 -3.53 21.16 27.96
C GLU A 121 -4.13 21.92 29.15
#